data_AF-A0A2B7XZC5-F1
#
_entry.id   AF-A0A2B7XZC5-F1
#
_cell.length_a   1.000
_cell.length_b   1.000
_cell.length_c   1.000
_cell.angle_alpha   90.00
_cell.angle_beta   90.00
_cell.angle_gamma   90.00
#
_symmetry.space_group_name_H-M   'P 1'
#
loop_
_entity.id
_entity.type
_entity.pdbx_description
1 polymer ?
#
loop_
_entity_poly.entity_id
_entity_poly.type
_entity_poly.pdbx_seq_one_letter_code
_entity_poly.pdbx_strand_id
1 'polypeptide(L)' 'MLFGWIVLAAIKLLPGPVAGSLGLLGFGPLGPIAGSAAAWYQATFLGGLIGAGSLFSLLQWLAMTI' A
#
# COMPACT_ATOMS: atom_id res chain seq x y z
N MET A 1 5.18 19.62 3.62
CA MET A 1 6.12 18.56 3.18
C MET A 1 6.74 17.77 4.36
N LEU A 2 6.17 17.82 5.58
CA LEU A 2 6.69 17.12 6.77
C LEU A 2 6.04 15.72 6.98
N PHE A 3 4.82 15.52 6.47
CA PHE A 3 4.01 14.32 6.67
C PHE A 3 4.60 13.06 6.01
N GLY A 4 5.18 13.19 4.81
CA GLY A 4 5.75 12.05 4.08
C GLY A 4 6.97 11.42 4.74
N TRP A 5 7.81 12.21 5.41
CA TRP A 5 9.03 11.73 6.06
C TRP A 5 8.76 10.91 7.32
N ILE A 6 7.71 11.28 8.07
CA ILE A 6 7.29 10.56 9.28
C ILE A 6 6.72 9.18 8.91
N VAL A 7 5.95 9.10 7.82
CA VAL A 7 5.41 7.84 7.29
C VAL A 7 6.55 6.91 6.85
N LEU A 8 7.51 7.42 6.07
CA LEU A 8 8.68 6.66 5.62
C LEU A 8 9.58 6.19 6.78
N ALA A 9 9.71 7.00 7.83
CA ALA A 9 10.45 6.64 9.03
C ALA A 9 9.73 5.53 9.84
N ALA A 10 8.40 5.62 9.99
CA ALA A 10 7.60 4.61 10.68
C ALA A 10 7.64 3.24 9.98
N ILE A 11 7.63 3.24 8.64
CA ILE A 11 7.78 2.03 7.82
C ILE A 11 9.14 1.36 8.03
N LYS A 12 10.23 2.12 7.99
CA LYS A 12 11.59 1.59 8.14
C LYS A 12 11.84 0.97 9.52
N LEU A 13 11.08 1.38 10.53
CA LEU A 13 11.23 0.92 11.91
C LEU A 13 10.38 -0.33 12.23
N LEU A 14 9.44 -0.74 11.37
CA LEU A 14 8.52 -1.87 11.60
C LEU A 14 8.35 -2.76 10.35
N PRO A 15 9.42 -3.37 9.80
CA PRO A 15 9.31 -4.15 8.56
C PRO A 15 8.41 -5.40 8.69
N GLY A 16 8.44 -6.09 9.83
CA GLY A 16 7.71 -7.35 10.01
C GLY A 16 6.17 -7.23 10.05
N PRO A 17 5.59 -6.36 10.91
CA PRO A 17 4.15 -6.21 11.01
C PRO A 17 3.53 -5.57 9.76
N VAL A 18 4.25 -4.64 9.13
CA VAL A 18 3.77 -3.92 7.94
C VAL A 18 3.68 -4.88 6.75
N ALA A 19 4.66 -5.75 6.56
CA ALA A 19 4.64 -6.77 5.50
C ALA A 19 3.46 -7.74 5.62
N GLY A 20 3.26 -8.28 6.82
CA GLY A 20 2.13 -9.18 7.08
C GLY A 20 0.79 -8.49 6.91
N SER A 21 0.66 -7.25 7.39
CA SER A 21 -0.59 -6.48 7.30
C SER A 21 -0.96 -6.12 5.86
N LEU A 22 0.03 -5.73 5.04
CA LEU A 22 -0.19 -5.41 3.63
C LEU A 22 -0.56 -6.66 2.82
N GLY A 23 0.08 -7.79 3.08
CA GLY A 23 -0.30 -9.07 2.48
C GLY A 23 -1.72 -9.50 2.85
N LEU A 24 -2.13 -9.33 4.12
CA LEU A 24 -3.49 -9.61 4.59
C LEU A 24 -4.55 -8.69 3.96
N LEU A 25 -4.20 -7.42 3.73
CA LEU A 25 -5.04 -6.48 2.99
C LEU A 25 -5.10 -6.80 1.48
N GLY A 26 -4.18 -7.64 1.00
CA GLY A 26 -4.13 -8.08 -0.39
C GLY A 26 -3.20 -7.27 -1.28
N PHE A 27 -2.23 -6.56 -0.71
CA PHE A 27 -1.15 -5.98 -1.50
C PHE A 27 -0.03 -7.00 -1.65
N GLY A 28 0.41 -7.21 -2.90
CA GLY A 28 1.50 -8.10 -3.24
C GLY A 28 2.60 -7.40 -4.05
N PRO A 29 3.64 -8.15 -4.46
CA PRO A 29 4.83 -7.60 -5.11
C PRO A 29 4.58 -7.01 -6.51
N LEU A 30 3.43 -7.29 -7.12
CA LEU A 30 3.00 -6.70 -8.39
C LEU A 30 1.88 -5.65 -8.23
N GLY A 31 1.49 -5.36 -6.98
CA GLY A 31 0.34 -4.52 -6.63
C GLY A 31 -0.80 -5.31 -5.99
N PRO A 32 -2.03 -4.76 -5.98
CA PRO A 32 -3.18 -5.40 -5.37
C PRO A 32 -3.50 -6.75 -6.01
N ILE A 33 -3.61 -7.79 -5.19
CA ILE A 33 -3.95 -9.15 -5.60
C ILE A 33 -5.42 -9.16 -6.02
N ALA A 34 -5.72 -9.68 -7.21
CA ALA A 34 -7.09 -9.78 -7.70
C ALA A 34 -7.98 -10.56 -6.71
N GLY A 35 -9.18 -10.05 -6.42
CA GLY A 35 -10.11 -10.64 -5.47
C GLY A 35 -9.84 -10.31 -4.00
N SER A 36 -8.82 -9.50 -3.70
CA SER A 36 -8.52 -9.06 -2.34
C SER A 36 -9.25 -7.77 -1.92
N ALA A 37 -9.19 -7.43 -0.63
CA ALA A 37 -9.74 -6.19 -0.09
C ALA A 37 -9.12 -4.94 -0.73
N ALA A 38 -7.80 -4.95 -0.99
CA ALA A 38 -7.11 -3.87 -1.70
C ALA A 38 -7.63 -3.69 -3.12
N ALA A 39 -7.85 -4.80 -3.85
CA ALA A 39 -8.42 -4.76 -5.21
C ALA A 39 -9.88 -4.28 -5.21
N TRP A 40 -10.68 -4.72 -4.24
CA TRP A 40 -12.06 -4.25 -4.06
C TRP A 40 -12.13 -2.75 -3.75
N TYR A 41 -11.26 -2.26 -2.86
CA TYR A 41 -11.19 -0.85 -2.51
C TYR A 41 -10.77 0.00 -3.71
N GLN A 42 -9.74 -0.46 -4.45
CA GLN A 42 -9.33 0.19 -5.68
C GLN A 42 -10.49 0.26 -6.67
N ALA A 43 -11.17 -0.86 -6.96
CA ALA A 43 -12.27 -0.88 -7.91
C ALA A 43 -13.47 -0.03 -7.48
N THR A 44 -13.76 0.03 -6.18
CA THR A 44 -14.93 0.74 -5.63
C THR A 44 -14.70 2.25 -5.52
N PHE A 45 -13.54 2.67 -5.00
CA PHE A 45 -13.32 4.06 -4.60
C PHE A 45 -12.31 4.82 -5.46
N LEU A 46 -11.37 4.12 -6.09
CA LEU A 46 -10.27 4.74 -6.86
C LEU A 46 -10.43 4.51 -8.38
N GLY A 47 -11.18 3.49 -8.78
CA GLY A 47 -11.28 3.05 -10.17
C GLY A 47 -9.96 2.52 -10.74
N GLY A 48 -9.71 2.82 -12.01
CA GLY A 48 -8.49 2.40 -12.72
C GLY A 48 -7.29 3.34 -12.56
N LEU A 49 -7.48 4.52 -11.97
CA LEU A 49 -6.45 5.54 -11.85
C LEU A 49 -6.14 5.80 -10.38
N ILE A 50 -5.00 5.28 -9.93
CA ILE A 50 -4.50 5.58 -8.59
C ILE A 50 -3.67 6.86 -8.67
N GLY A 51 -4.10 7.90 -7.95
CA GLY A 51 -3.35 9.14 -7.85
C GLY A 51 -1.94 8.90 -7.32
N ALA A 52 -0.93 9.39 -8.05
CA ALA A 52 0.46 9.32 -7.62
C ALA A 52 0.64 10.05 -6.28
N GLY A 53 1.29 9.39 -5.32
CA GLY A 53 1.48 9.94 -3.96
C GLY A 53 0.26 9.87 -3.05
N SER A 54 -0.85 9.27 -3.50
CA SER A 54 -1.96 8.91 -2.62
C SER A 54 -1.53 7.86 -1.58
N LEU A 55 -2.27 7.77 -0.48
CA LEU A 55 -2.01 6.75 0.54
C LEU A 55 -2.03 5.33 -0.05
N PHE A 56 -2.94 5.05 -0.98
CA PHE A 56 -3.00 3.76 -1.66
C PHE A 56 -1.76 3.50 -2.51
N SER A 57 -1.29 4.49 -3.27
CA SER A 57 -0.05 4.41 -4.05
C SER A 57 1.17 4.15 -3.16
N LEU A 58 1.21 4.75 -1.97
CA LEU A 58 2.27 4.51 -0.98
C LEU A 58 2.22 3.08 -0.43
N LEU A 59 1.05 2.59 -0.04
CA LEU A 59 0.87 1.22 0.46
C LEU A 59 1.18 0.17 -0.61
N GLN A 60 0.79 0.44 -1.85
CA GLN A 60 1.12 -0.39 -3.00
C GLN A 60 2.63 -0.41 -3.26
N TRP A 61 3.28 0.76 -3.31
CA TRP A 61 4.73 0.85 -3.46
C TRP A 61 5.45 0.11 -2.34
N LEU A 62 4.98 0.25 -1.10
CA LEU A 62 5.54 -0.44 0.05
C LEU A 62 5.52 -1.95 -0.15
N ALA A 63 4.36 -2.53 -0.42
CA ALA A 63 4.21 -3.96 -0.64
C ALA A 63 5.02 -4.51 -1.82
N MET A 64 5.41 -3.65 -2.77
CA MET A 64 6.28 -4.03 -3.90
C MET A 64 7.78 -3.95 -3.58
N THR A 65 8.16 -3.30 -2.48
CA THR A 65 9.57 -3.07 -2.09
C THR A 65 10.08 -3.95 -0.94
N ILE A 66 9.17 -4.56 -0.18
CA ILE A 66 9.46 -5.52 0.90
C ILE A 66 9.37 -6.95 0.37
#